data_AF-A0A0S8ITW5-F1
#
_entry.id   AF-A0A0S8ITW5-F1
#
_cell.length_a   1.000
_cell.length_b   1.000
_cell.length_c   1.000
_cell.angle_alpha   90.00
_cell.angle_beta   90.00
_cell.angle_gamma   90.00
#
_symmetry.space_group_name_H-M   'P 1'
#
loop_
_entity.id
_entity.type
_entity.pdbx_description
1 polymer ?
#
loop_
_entity_poly.entity_id
_entity_poly.type
_entity_poly.pdbx_seq_one_letter_code
_entity_poly.pdbx_strand_id
1 'polypeptide(L)'
;MSESLLSEYLKLSKEYDRILDLSQTLLSLLKQEDEEGIESVLEKKSNVAINIQFLTEKLSNKNLSKEDQKDFHLIKKELDKIEEKAYKLLELEKKVGFLFQEKYKK
;
A
#
# COMPACT_ATOMS: atom_id res chain seq x y z
N MET A 1 25.45 5.54 6.66
CA MET A 1 24.49 6.13 7.62
C MET A 1 23.20 5.36 7.50
N SER A 2 22.67 4.81 8.60
CA SER A 2 21.35 4.17 8.59
C SER A 2 20.27 5.24 8.42
N GLU A 3 19.33 5.06 7.51
CA GLU A 3 18.18 5.96 7.40
C GLU A 3 17.36 5.95 8.70
N SER A 4 16.74 7.06 9.08
CA SER A 4 15.90 7.15 10.29
C SER A 4 14.62 6.31 10.16
N LEU A 5 14.01 5.93 11.29
CA LEU A 5 12.75 5.18 11.29
C LEU A 5 11.61 5.98 10.64
N LEU A 6 11.59 7.30 10.86
CA LEU A 6 10.64 8.20 10.19
C LEU A 6 10.75 8.16 8.67
N SER A 7 11.98 8.16 8.11
CA SER A 7 12.20 8.07 6.66
C SER A 7 11.63 6.79 6.07
N GLU A 8 11.80 5.65 6.75
CA GLU A 8 11.27 4.36 6.30
C GLU A 8 9.75 4.32 6.36
N TYR A 9 9.12 4.85 7.42
CA TYR A 9 7.66 4.96 7.48
C TYR A 9 7.10 5.90 6.41
N LEU A 10 7.78 7.00 6.10
CA LEU A 10 7.38 7.87 4.98
C LEU A 10 7.45 7.14 3.63
N LYS A 11 8.44 6.28 3.42
CA LYS A 11 8.52 5.43 2.22
C LYS A 11 7.36 4.43 2.18
N LEU A 12 7.10 3.73 3.29
CA LEU A 12 5.99 2.79 3.38
C LEU A 12 4.64 3.48 3.11
N SER A 13 4.42 4.65 3.70
CA SER A 13 3.23 5.47 3.51
C SER A 13 2.99 5.85 2.04
N LYS A 14 4.06 6.16 1.29
CA LYS A 14 3.98 6.43 -0.15
C LYS A 14 3.63 5.18 -0.95
N GLU A 15 4.16 4.01 -0.60
CA GLU A 15 3.76 2.77 -1.28
C GLU A 15 2.28 2.44 -1.01
N TYR A 16 1.76 2.75 0.18
CA TYR A 16 0.33 2.68 0.48
C TYR A 16 -0.52 3.65 -0.35
N ASP A 17 -0.05 4.87 -0.62
CA ASP A 17 -0.72 5.79 -1.56
C ASP A 17 -0.75 5.19 -2.97
N ARG A 18 0.40 4.68 -3.44
CA ARG A 18 0.52 4.09 -4.77
C ARG A 18 -0.39 2.89 -4.96
N ILE A 19 -0.48 1.99 -3.97
CA ILE A 19 -1.33 0.80 -4.10
C ILE A 19 -2.82 1.19 -4.05
N LEU A 20 -3.20 2.21 -3.29
CA LEU A 20 -4.57 2.75 -3.28
C LEU A 20 -4.95 3.31 -4.65
N ASP A 21 -4.09 4.14 -5.26
CA ASP A 21 -4.34 4.71 -6.59
C ASP A 21 -4.48 3.62 -7.65
N LEU A 22 -3.62 2.59 -7.59
CA LEU A 22 -3.71 1.45 -8.49
C LEU A 22 -4.99 0.63 -8.27
N SER A 23 -5.42 0.43 -7.02
CA SER A 23 -6.70 -0.24 -6.73
C SER A 23 -7.91 0.55 -7.22
N GLN A 24 -7.87 1.88 -7.15
CA GLN A 24 -8.93 2.73 -7.67
C GLN A 24 -8.96 2.68 -9.21
N THR A 25 -7.79 2.72 -9.82
CA THR A 25 -7.63 2.55 -11.27
C THR A 25 -8.16 1.20 -11.72
N LEU A 26 -7.78 0.12 -11.04
CA LEU A 26 -8.27 -1.24 -11.31
C LEU A 26 -9.79 -1.33 -11.18
N LEU A 27 -10.37 -0.72 -10.14
CA LEU A 27 -11.82 -0.66 -9.98
C LEU A 27 -12.50 0.07 -11.16
N SER A 28 -11.89 1.15 -11.67
CA SER A 28 -12.41 1.87 -12.83
C SER A 28 -12.32 1.04 -14.12
N LEU A 29 -11.18 0.40 -14.36
CA LEU A 29 -10.97 -0.44 -15.54
C LEU A 29 -11.89 -1.66 -15.56
N LEU A 30 -12.11 -2.29 -14.40
CA LEU A 30 -13.09 -3.36 -14.25
C LEU A 30 -14.51 -2.91 -14.63
N LYS A 31 -14.89 -1.68 -14.31
CA LYS A 31 -16.20 -1.14 -14.72
C LYS A 31 -16.26 -0.85 -16.22
N GLN A 32 -15.13 -0.51 -16.83
CA GLN A 32 -15.01 -0.16 -18.24
C GLN A 32 -14.75 -1.36 -19.16
N GLU A 33 -14.46 -2.54 -18.59
CA GLU A 33 -14.14 -3.77 -19.35
C GLU A 33 -12.86 -3.65 -20.20
N ASP A 34 -11.91 -2.84 -19.75
CA ASP A 34 -10.60 -2.68 -20.38
C ASP A 34 -9.62 -3.76 -19.88
N GLU A 35 -9.61 -4.92 -20.55
CA GLU A 35 -8.80 -6.08 -20.17
C GLU A 35 -7.28 -5.82 -20.23
N GLU A 36 -6.79 -5.13 -21.26
CA GLU A 36 -5.36 -4.79 -21.38
C GLU A 36 -4.92 -3.84 -20.26
N GLY A 37 -5.76 -2.85 -19.93
CA GLY A 37 -5.53 -1.96 -18.80
C GLY A 37 -5.50 -2.71 -17.47
N ILE A 38 -6.42 -3.68 -17.28
CA ILE A 38 -6.50 -4.49 -16.06
C ILE A 38 -5.19 -5.27 -15.84
N GLU A 39 -4.68 -5.96 -16.86
CA GLU A 39 -3.44 -6.75 -16.75
C GLU A 39 -2.25 -5.86 -16.36
N SER A 40 -2.08 -4.71 -17.03
CA SER A 40 -1.00 -3.76 -16.72
C SER A 40 -1.07 -3.23 -15.28
N VAL A 41 -2.28 -2.95 -14.77
CA VAL A 41 -2.47 -2.45 -13.40
C VAL A 41 -2.23 -3.55 -12.37
N LEU A 42 -2.61 -4.80 -12.64
CA LEU A 42 -2.34 -5.94 -11.75
C LEU A 42 -0.84 -6.18 -11.57
N GLU A 43 -0.06 -6.14 -12.66
CA GLU A 43 1.39 -6.27 -12.59
C GLU A 43 2.03 -5.17 -11.73
N LYS A 44 1.61 -3.91 -11.95
CA LYS A 44 2.08 -2.77 -11.14
C LYS A 44 1.69 -2.92 -9.67
N LYS A 45 0.48 -3.40 -9.36
CA LYS A 45 0.04 -3.66 -7.98
C LYS A 45 0.89 -4.72 -7.32
N SER A 46 1.21 -5.81 -8.03
CA SER A 46 2.06 -6.89 -7.50
C SER A 46 3.43 -6.34 -7.06
N ASN A 47 4.07 -5.53 -7.91
CA ASN A 47 5.35 -4.91 -7.58
C ASN A 47 5.28 -3.98 -6.35
N VAL A 48 4.22 -3.16 -6.24
CA VAL A 48 4.02 -2.29 -5.07
C VAL A 48 3.74 -3.11 -3.80
N ALA A 49 2.97 -4.20 -3.90
CA ALA A 49 2.70 -5.08 -2.76
C ALA A 49 3.97 -5.75 -2.24
N ILE A 50 4.86 -6.20 -3.13
CA ILE A 50 6.18 -6.74 -2.78
C ILE A 50 7.01 -5.67 -2.05
N ASN A 51 7.01 -4.41 -2.52
CA ASN A 51 7.71 -3.32 -1.84
C ASN A 51 7.15 -3.02 -0.45
N ILE A 52 5.82 -3.01 -0.30
CA ILE A 52 5.15 -2.84 1.00
C ILE A 52 5.58 -3.95 1.96
N GLN A 53 5.57 -5.21 1.50
CA GLN A 53 6.00 -6.35 2.30
C GLN A 53 7.46 -6.19 2.74
N PHE A 54 8.36 -5.90 1.79
CA PHE A 54 9.78 -5.70 2.06
C PHE A 54 10.03 -4.59 3.08
N LEU A 55 9.39 -3.43 2.92
CA LEU A 55 9.52 -2.30 3.85
C LEU A 55 8.96 -2.65 5.24
N THR A 56 7.85 -3.37 5.30
CA THR A 56 7.23 -3.81 6.56
C THR A 56 8.14 -4.78 7.31
N GLU A 57 8.71 -5.77 6.63
CA GLU A 57 9.69 -6.71 7.21
C GLU A 57 10.97 -6.00 7.63
N LYS A 58 11.45 -5.03 6.85
CA LYS A 58 12.62 -4.21 7.22
C LYS A 58 12.35 -3.40 8.49
N LEU A 59 11.14 -2.85 8.63
CA LEU A 59 10.73 -2.04 9.78
C LEU A 59 10.53 -2.89 11.04
N SER A 60 9.95 -4.09 10.94
CA SER A 60 9.74 -4.98 12.09
C SER A 60 11.04 -5.46 12.73
N ASN A 61 12.11 -5.53 11.96
CA ASN A 61 13.45 -5.92 12.43
C ASN A 61 14.31 -4.75 12.90
N LYS A 62 13.79 -3.51 12.89
CA LYS A 62 14.57 -2.31 13.18
C LYS A 62 14.54 -1.96 14.67
N ASN A 63 15.71 -1.77 15.26
CA ASN A 63 15.82 -1.26 16.62
C ASN A 63 15.63 0.26 16.66
N LEU A 64 14.91 0.75 17.65
CA LEU A 64 14.73 2.18 17.90
C LEU A 64 16.07 2.83 18.29
N SER A 65 16.51 3.80 17.50
CA SER A 65 17.68 4.62 17.84
C SER A 65 17.31 5.77 18.78
N LYS A 66 18.31 6.44 19.37
CA LYS A 66 18.10 7.66 20.16
C LYS A 66 17.55 8.83 19.34
N GLU A 67 17.82 8.85 18.03
CA GLU A 67 17.26 9.86 17.11
C GLU A 67 15.77 9.61 16.90
N ASP A 68 15.36 8.35 16.74
CA ASP A 68 13.95 7.99 16.58
C ASP A 68 13.10 8.32 17.82
N GLN A 69 13.69 8.31 19.02
CA GLN A 69 13.00 8.74 20.25
C GLN A 69 12.63 10.22 20.24
N LYS A 70 13.43 11.07 19.59
CA LYS A 70 13.14 12.51 19.45
C LYS A 70 11.98 12.74 18.49
N ASP A 71 11.91 11.93 17.43
CA ASP A 71 10.90 12.02 16.38
C ASP A 71 9.70 11.08 16.60
N PHE A 72 9.56 10.52 17.82
CA PHE A 72 8.55 9.50 18.11
C PHE A 72 7.13 9.97 17.78
N HIS A 73 6.80 11.23 18.06
CA HIS A 73 5.48 11.77 17.74
C HIS A 73 5.22 11.83 16.22
N LEU A 74 6.26 12.07 15.41
CA LEU A 74 6.16 12.10 13.96
C LEU A 74 6.01 10.69 13.41
N ILE A 75 6.77 9.75 13.96
CA ILE A 75 6.69 8.33 13.62
C ILE A 75 5.29 7.79 13.92
N LYS A 76 4.74 8.08 15.09
CA LYS A 76 3.37 7.70 15.46
C LYS A 76 2.34 8.29 14.49
N LYS A 77 2.44 9.59 14.18
CA LYS A 77 1.54 10.23 13.22
C LYS A 77 1.60 9.57 11.84
N GLU A 78 2.76 9.09 11.41
CA GLU A 78 2.90 8.41 10.12
C GLU A 78 2.34 7.00 10.15
N LEU A 79 2.52 6.28 11.27
CA LEU A 79 1.87 4.99 11.51
C LEU A 79 0.34 5.11 11.45
N ASP A 80 -0.25 6.09 12.13
CA ASP A 80 -1.70 6.31 12.13
C ASP A 80 -2.24 6.51 10.69
N LYS A 81 -1.49 7.23 9.83
CA LYS A 81 -1.85 7.40 8.41
C LYS A 81 -1.74 6.10 7.63
N ILE A 82 -0.69 5.31 7.86
CA ILE A 82 -0.50 4.02 7.19
C ILE A 82 -1.67 3.08 7.55
N GLU A 83 -2.06 3.04 8.82
CA GLU A 83 -3.21 2.26 9.27
C GLU A 83 -4.49 2.71 8.56
N GLU A 84 -4.77 4.03 8.52
CA GLU A 84 -5.93 4.57 7.82
C GLU A 84 -5.95 4.16 6.33
N LYS A 85 -4.79 4.23 5.65
CA LYS A 85 -4.65 3.82 4.26
C LYS A 85 -4.86 2.32 4.07
N ALA A 86 -4.34 1.48 4.98
CA ALA A 86 -4.52 0.05 4.95
C ALA A 86 -6.01 -0.34 5.10
N TYR A 87 -6.76 0.34 5.97
CA TYR A 87 -8.20 0.17 6.09
C TYR A 87 -8.93 0.54 4.80
N LYS A 88 -8.62 1.71 4.21
CA LYS A 88 -9.21 2.13 2.93
C LYS A 88 -8.90 1.15 1.80
N LEU A 89 -7.68 0.63 1.76
CA LEU A 89 -7.26 -0.36 0.78
C LEU A 89 -8.09 -1.63 0.92
N LEU A 90 -8.26 -2.13 2.14
CA LEU A 90 -9.07 -3.32 2.40
C LEU A 90 -10.52 -3.16 1.92
N GLU A 91 -11.15 -2.02 2.17
CA GLU A 91 -12.51 -1.73 1.69
C GLU A 91 -12.58 -1.70 0.15
N LEU A 92 -11.56 -1.14 -0.49
CA LEU A 92 -11.47 -1.04 -1.94
C LEU A 92 -11.23 -2.40 -2.59
N GLU A 93 -10.32 -3.20 -2.05
CA GLU A 93 -10.04 -4.57 -2.52
C GLU A 93 -11.26 -5.48 -2.42
N LYS A 94 -12.11 -5.31 -1.39
CA LYS A 94 -13.40 -6.01 -1.33
C LYS A 94 -14.30 -5.69 -2.53
N LYS A 95 -14.34 -4.42 -2.97
CA LYS A 95 -15.13 -4.00 -4.14
C LYS A 95 -14.53 -4.53 -5.45
N VAL A 96 -13.20 -4.46 -5.58
CA VAL A 96 -12.46 -5.04 -6.71
C VAL A 96 -12.71 -6.54 -6.81
N GLY A 97 -12.56 -7.27 -5.70
CA GLY A 97 -12.79 -8.72 -5.65
C GLY A 97 -14.23 -9.12 -5.99
N PHE A 98 -15.21 -8.34 -5.53
CA PHE A 98 -16.62 -8.54 -5.90
C PHE A 98 -16.83 -8.41 -7.42
N LEU A 99 -16.38 -7.31 -8.03
CA LEU A 99 -16.52 -7.11 -9.49
C LEU A 99 -15.75 -8.16 -10.30
N PHE A 100 -14.56 -8.56 -9.86
CA PHE A 100 -13.82 -9.63 -10.49
C PHE A 100 -14.59 -10.95 -10.48
N GLN A 101 -15.20 -11.31 -9.35
CA GLN A 101 -16.01 -12.53 -9.27
C GLN A 101 -17.25 -12.46 -10.15
N GLU A 102 -17.97 -11.33 -10.18
CA GLU A 102 -19.14 -11.17 -11.06
C GLU A 102 -18.78 -11.32 -12.54
N LYS A 103 -17.64 -10.78 -12.97
CA LYS A 103 -17.24 -10.78 -14.39
C LYS A 103 -16.59 -12.08 -14.85
N TYR A 104 -15.80 -12.73 -13.99
CA TYR A 104 -14.91 -13.82 -14.39
C TYR A 104 -15.24 -15.19 -13.78
N LYS A 105 -16.19 -15.32 -12.84
CA LYS A 105 -16.80 -16.63 -12.52
C LYS A 105 -17.93 -16.94 -13.51
N LYS A 106 -17.57 -17.54 -14.65
CA LYS A 106 -18.46 -18.42 -15.44
C LYS A 106 -18.05 -19.86 -15.22
#